data_AF-A0A246HIQ3-F1
#
_entry.id   AF-A0A246HIQ3-F1
#
_cell.length_a   1.000
_cell.length_b   1.000
_cell.length_c   1.000
_cell.angle_alpha   90.00
_cell.angle_beta   90.00
_cell.angle_gamma   90.00
#
_symmetry.space_group_name_H-M   'P 1'
#
loop_
_entity.id
_entity.type
_entity.pdbx_description
1 polymer ?
#
loop_
_entity_poly.entity_id
_entity_poly.type
_entity_poly.pdbx_seq_one_letter_code
_entity_poly.pdbx_strand_id
1 'polypeptide(L)'
;MPAPIYFVQHLRGHDERLLGMHTRRIDLAHPAVTRILAGLHPVDRVDLLACLFDCQASLVRGLRDRIAQAEAAAQGWRVFDARGVLCCKRFPSDAQVIYPQGHPLPGEWAGALLPGMR
;
A
#
# COMPACT_ATOMS: atom_id res chain seq x y z
N MET A 1 15.78 -8.15 -4.82
CA MET A 1 15.54 -7.28 -3.65
C MET A 1 14.07 -6.92 -3.65
N PRO A 2 13.35 -6.98 -2.52
CA PRO A 2 11.95 -6.59 -2.48
C PRO A 2 11.85 -5.09 -2.82
N ALA A 3 10.85 -4.72 -3.61
CA ALA A 3 10.61 -3.33 -3.98
C ALA A 3 9.77 -2.63 -2.89
N PRO A 4 9.88 -1.29 -2.73
CA PRO A 4 9.03 -0.58 -1.77
C PRO A 4 7.55 -0.73 -2.13
N ILE A 5 6.72 -0.90 -1.10
CA ILE A 5 5.27 -0.81 -1.22
C ILE A 5 4.82 0.53 -0.66
N TYR A 6 3.89 1.17 -1.35
CA TYR A 6 3.27 2.40 -0.87
C TYR A 6 1.82 2.11 -0.44
N PHE A 7 1.48 2.45 0.79
CA PHE A 7 0.14 2.26 1.36
C PHE A 7 -0.45 3.62 1.71
N VAL A 8 -1.65 3.91 1.22
CA VAL A 8 -2.41 5.11 1.51
C VAL A 8 -3.60 4.75 2.39
N GLN A 9 -3.80 5.47 3.49
CA GLN A 9 -4.92 5.34 4.43
C GLN A 9 -5.71 6.64 4.48
N HIS A 10 -7.04 6.60 4.41
CA HIS A 10 -7.84 7.82 4.61
C HIS A 10 -8.19 7.96 6.08
N LEU A 11 -7.64 8.96 6.75
CA LEU A 11 -7.80 9.07 8.19
C LEU A 11 -9.19 9.61 8.56
N ARG A 12 -9.67 10.62 7.81
CA ARG A 12 -11.04 11.17 7.84
C ARG A 12 -11.15 12.36 6.86
N GLY A 13 -12.22 12.43 6.07
CA GLY A 13 -12.45 13.58 5.19
C GLY A 13 -11.32 13.75 4.18
N HIS A 14 -10.69 14.92 4.13
CA HIS A 14 -9.58 15.27 3.24
C HIS A 14 -8.21 15.13 3.93
N ASP A 15 -8.00 14.01 4.62
CA ASP A 15 -6.76 13.71 5.33
C ASP A 15 -6.33 12.29 5.00
N GLU A 16 -5.20 12.17 4.33
CA GLU A 16 -4.63 10.91 3.88
C GLU A 16 -3.21 10.75 4.41
N ARG A 17 -2.83 9.51 4.71
CA ARG A 17 -1.46 9.17 5.09
C ARG A 17 -0.87 8.21 4.08
N LEU A 18 0.22 8.62 3.45
CA LEU A 18 1.01 7.81 2.52
C LEU A 18 2.23 7.24 3.24
N LEU A 19 2.24 5.92 3.36
CA LEU A 19 3.28 5.13 4.01
C LEU A 19 4.13 4.42 2.96
N GLY A 20 5.41 4.74 2.87
CA GLY A 20 6.39 3.87 2.23
C GLY A 20 6.77 2.73 3.17
N MET A 21 6.68 1.48 2.74
CA MET A 21 7.00 0.29 3.53
C MET A 21 8.07 -0.56 2.83
N HIS A 22 9.20 -0.82 3.51
CA HIS A 22 10.33 -1.59 2.97
C HIS A 22 11.22 -2.11 4.10
N THR A 23 12.03 -3.14 3.80
CA THR A 23 13.15 -3.58 4.65
C THR A 23 14.42 -2.73 4.57
N ARG A 24 14.37 -1.59 3.88
CA ARG A 24 15.49 -0.67 3.62
C ARG A 24 15.01 0.77 3.66
N ARG A 25 15.94 1.72 3.63
CA ARG A 25 15.61 3.15 3.53
C ARG A 25 14.76 3.41 2.28
N ILE A 26 13.73 4.24 2.44
CA ILE A 26 12.79 4.60 1.39
C ILE A 26 12.98 6.08 1.11
N ASP A 27 13.06 6.41 -0.17
CA ASP A 27 13.01 7.79 -0.64
C ASP A 27 11.55 8.17 -0.93
N LEU A 28 11.00 9.07 -0.12
CA LEU A 28 9.64 9.57 -0.30
C LEU A 28 9.55 10.65 -1.39
N ALA A 29 10.68 11.13 -1.92
CA ALA A 29 10.72 11.99 -3.11
C ALA A 29 10.75 11.17 -4.43
N HIS A 30 10.66 9.84 -4.35
CA HIS A 30 10.69 8.97 -5.51
C HIS A 30 9.54 9.29 -6.50
N PRO A 31 9.74 9.22 -7.83
CA PRO A 31 8.70 9.55 -8.82
C PRO A 31 7.38 8.79 -8.67
N ALA A 32 7.43 7.59 -8.09
CA ALA A 32 6.24 6.82 -7.72
C ALA A 32 5.34 7.58 -6.73
N VAL A 33 5.92 8.28 -5.76
CA VAL A 33 5.17 9.10 -4.80
C VAL A 33 4.47 10.23 -5.52
N THR A 34 5.16 10.97 -6.40
CA THR A 34 4.53 12.02 -7.23
C THR A 34 3.36 11.47 -8.05
N ARG A 35 3.53 10.29 -8.65
CA ARG A 35 2.46 9.62 -9.41
C ARG A 35 1.26 9.26 -8.54
N ILE A 36 1.48 8.73 -7.33
CA ILE A 36 0.43 8.41 -6.37
C ILE A 36 -0.32 9.68 -5.96
N LEU A 37 0.43 10.72 -5.55
CA LEU A 37 -0.12 12.00 -5.11
C LEU A 37 -0.96 12.67 -6.20
N ALA A 38 -0.58 12.57 -7.47
CA ALA A 38 -1.35 13.09 -8.60
C ALA A 38 -2.73 12.39 -8.78
N GLY A 39 -2.90 11.19 -8.22
CA GLY A 39 -4.17 10.46 -8.21
C GLY A 39 -5.01 10.68 -6.95
N LEU A 40 -4.54 11.49 -6.00
CA LEU A 40 -5.27 11.87 -4.78
C LEU A 40 -6.12 13.13 -5.01
N HIS A 41 -7.12 13.37 -4.18
CA HIS A 41 -7.94 14.57 -4.35
C HIS A 41 -7.09 15.81 -3.99
N PRO A 42 -7.13 16.91 -4.76
CA PRO A 42 -6.25 18.07 -4.54
C PRO A 42 -6.40 18.75 -3.18
N VAL A 43 -7.55 18.57 -2.53
CA VAL A 43 -7.86 19.11 -1.19
C VAL A 43 -7.30 18.23 -0.07
N ASP A 44 -6.94 16.98 -0.38
CA ASP A 44 -6.42 16.05 0.61
C ASP A 44 -5.08 16.55 1.14
N ARG A 45 -5.01 16.66 2.47
CA ARG A 45 -3.74 16.84 3.17
C ARG A 45 -3.07 15.48 3.23
N VAL A 46 -1.83 15.41 2.79
CA VAL A 46 -1.11 14.13 2.73
C VAL A 46 0.09 14.15 3.67
N ASP A 47 0.07 13.27 4.66
CA ASP A 47 1.21 12.99 5.53
C ASP A 47 2.07 11.87 4.91
N LEU A 48 3.37 12.13 4.73
CA LEU A 48 4.32 11.19 4.10
C LEU A 48 5.22 10.56 5.16
N LEU A 49 5.13 9.24 5.35
CA LEU A 49 5.94 8.54 6.34
C LEU A 49 6.64 7.31 5.74
N ALA A 50 7.84 7.01 6.25
CA ALA A 50 8.59 5.81 5.91
C ALA A 50 8.54 4.82 7.09
N CYS A 51 8.17 3.57 6.80
CA CYS A 51 8.13 2.47 7.75
C CYS A 51 9.17 1.43 7.36
N LEU A 52 10.20 1.29 8.19
CA LEU A 52 11.24 0.28 8.02
C LEU A 52 10.84 -1.01 8.75
N PHE A 53 11.06 -2.15 8.10
CA PHE A 53 10.91 -3.47 8.70
C PHE A 53 12.24 -4.22 8.71
N ASP A 54 12.46 -5.06 9.71
CA ASP A 54 13.67 -5.87 9.88
C ASP A 54 13.77 -6.99 8.83
N CYS A 55 12.64 -7.59 8.46
CA CYS A 55 12.57 -8.65 7.46
C CYS A 55 11.30 -8.60 6.62
N GLN A 56 11.27 -9.42 5.58
CA GLN A 56 10.12 -9.49 4.66
C GLN A 56 8.85 -10.01 5.34
N ALA A 57 8.96 -10.98 6.25
CA ALA A 57 7.81 -11.49 6.99
C ALA A 57 7.17 -10.40 7.88
N SER A 58 7.98 -9.60 8.56
CA SER A 58 7.52 -8.46 9.36
C SER A 58 6.87 -7.37 8.50
N LEU A 59 7.39 -7.10 7.31
CA LEU A 59 6.76 -6.17 6.37
C LEU A 59 5.37 -6.66 5.98
N VAL A 60 5.23 -7.94 5.58
CA VAL A 60 3.93 -8.54 5.22
C VAL A 60 2.94 -8.43 6.38
N ARG A 61 3.38 -8.78 7.59
CA ARG A 61 2.54 -8.69 8.78
C ARG A 61 2.13 -7.25 9.08
N GLY A 62 3.08 -6.31 9.08
CA GLY A 62 2.81 -4.90 9.32
C GLY A 62 1.86 -4.29 8.28
N LEU A 63 1.96 -4.69 7.01
CA LEU A 63 1.02 -4.27 5.96
C LEU A 63 -0.39 -4.80 6.25
N ARG A 64 -0.52 -6.09 6.60
CA ARG A 64 -1.81 -6.71 6.96
C ARG A 64 -2.45 -6.03 8.17
N ASP A 65 -1.67 -5.76 9.21
CA ASP A 65 -2.15 -5.13 10.42
C ASP A 65 -2.67 -3.71 10.15
N ARG A 66 -1.97 -2.93 9.32
CA ARG A 66 -2.40 -1.58 8.92
C ARG A 66 -3.69 -1.59 8.10
N ILE A 67 -3.81 -2.52 7.15
CA ILE A 67 -5.04 -2.70 6.38
C ILE A 67 -6.20 -3.06 7.32
N ALA A 68 -6.01 -4.04 8.20
CA ALA A 68 -7.04 -4.45 9.15
C ALA A 68 -7.49 -3.30 10.08
N GLN A 69 -6.55 -2.47 10.53
CA GLN A 69 -6.85 -1.27 11.32
C GLN A 69 -7.66 -0.24 10.53
N ALA A 70 -7.28 0.03 9.28
CA ALA A 70 -8.01 0.96 8.41
C ALA A 70 -9.44 0.48 8.13
N GLU A 71 -9.63 -0.82 7.90
CA GLU A 71 -10.96 -1.42 7.74
C GLU A 71 -11.80 -1.32 9.01
N ALA A 72 -11.22 -1.69 10.16
CA ALA A 72 -11.91 -1.61 11.45
C ALA A 72 -12.33 -0.18 11.81
N ALA A 73 -11.56 0.82 11.37
CA ALA A 73 -11.87 2.24 11.54
C ALA A 73 -12.78 2.82 10.44
N ALA A 74 -13.24 2.00 9.47
CA ALA A 74 -13.99 2.45 8.29
C ALA A 74 -13.28 3.59 7.52
N GLN A 75 -11.95 3.56 7.53
CA GLN A 75 -11.07 4.61 7.04
C GLN A 75 -10.71 4.45 5.56
N GLY A 76 -10.92 3.28 4.94
CA GLY A 76 -10.54 3.07 3.55
C GLY A 76 -9.02 3.15 3.31
N TRP A 77 -8.55 2.49 2.26
CA TRP A 77 -7.12 2.42 1.98
C TRP A 77 -6.85 2.00 0.52
N ARG A 78 -5.60 2.24 0.09
CA ARG A 78 -5.08 1.86 -1.23
C ARG A 78 -3.64 1.40 -1.12
N VAL A 79 -3.27 0.39 -1.90
CA VAL A 79 -1.90 -0.13 -1.99
C VAL A 79 -1.38 0.08 -3.41
N PHE A 80 -0.14 0.56 -3.53
CA PHE A 80 0.55 0.82 -4.79
C PHE A 80 1.90 0.12 -4.82
N ASP A 81 2.33 -0.30 -6.01
CA ASP A 81 3.66 -0.87 -6.24
C ASP A 81 4.75 0.22 -6.25
N ALA A 82 6.01 -0.22 -6.38
CA ALA A 82 7.17 0.66 -6.45
C ALA A 82 7.18 1.63 -7.64
N ARG A 83 6.29 1.46 -8.62
CA ARG A 83 6.10 2.35 -9.78
C ARG A 83 4.94 3.32 -9.56
N GLY A 84 4.26 3.25 -8.41
CA GLY A 84 3.08 4.05 -8.09
C GLY A 84 1.83 3.59 -8.83
N VAL A 85 1.78 2.33 -9.27
CA VAL A 85 0.59 1.73 -9.89
C VAL A 85 -0.29 1.16 -8.79
N LEU A 86 -1.59 1.52 -8.80
CA LEU A 86 -2.57 0.99 -7.84
C LEU A 86 -2.65 -0.54 -8.00
N CYS A 87 -2.35 -1.26 -6.93
CA CYS A 87 -2.44 -2.71 -6.88
C CYS A 87 -3.77 -3.17 -6.29
N CYS A 88 -4.22 -2.52 -5.21
CA CYS A 88 -5.39 -2.98 -4.46
C CYS A 88 -6.06 -1.87 -3.65
N LYS A 89 -7.36 -2.06 -3.38
CA LYS A 89 -8.23 -1.19 -2.58
C LYS A 89 -9.26 -1.92 -1.70
N ARG A 90 -9.20 -3.27 -1.63
CA ARG A 90 -10.11 -4.13 -0.83
C ARG A 90 -9.39 -5.40 -0.35
N PHE A 91 -9.76 -5.91 0.82
CA PHE A 91 -9.13 -7.10 1.40
C PHE A 91 -9.48 -8.37 0.59
N PRO A 92 -8.59 -9.39 0.47
CA PRO A 92 -8.81 -10.51 -0.44
C PRO A 92 -9.86 -11.51 0.03
N SER A 93 -10.34 -11.41 1.28
CA SER A 93 -11.46 -12.23 1.77
C SER A 93 -12.82 -11.69 1.35
N ASP A 94 -12.86 -10.54 0.68
CA ASP A 94 -14.10 -9.94 0.16
C ASP A 94 -14.32 -10.43 -1.28
N ALA A 95 -15.49 -10.99 -1.58
CA ALA A 95 -15.77 -11.67 -2.86
C ALA A 95 -15.78 -10.72 -4.08
N GLN A 96 -15.51 -9.43 -3.89
CA GLN A 96 -15.57 -8.37 -4.89
C GLN A 96 -14.24 -7.62 -5.05
N VAL A 97 -13.10 -8.32 -5.05
CA VAL A 97 -11.81 -7.68 -5.34
C VAL A 97 -11.73 -7.33 -6.83
N ILE A 98 -11.63 -6.03 -7.12
CA ILE A 98 -11.25 -5.55 -8.45
C ILE A 98 -9.73 -5.45 -8.46
N TYR A 99 -9.07 -6.51 -8.91
CA TYR A 99 -7.68 -6.43 -9.34
C TYR A 99 -7.64 -5.65 -10.66
N PRO A 100 -6.83 -4.58 -10.79
CA PRO A 100 -6.54 -4.04 -12.11
C PRO A 100 -5.98 -5.19 -12.97
N GLN A 101 -6.44 -5.31 -14.21
CA GLN A 101 -6.16 -6.47 -15.07
C GLN A 101 -4.68 -6.87 -15.05
N GLY A 102 -4.40 -8.15 -14.77
CA GLY A 102 -3.03 -8.72 -14.76
C GLY A 102 -2.44 -9.05 -13.38
N HIS A 103 -3.19 -8.95 -12.29
CA HIS A 103 -2.72 -9.31 -10.94
C HIS A 103 -3.29 -10.67 -10.45
N PRO A 104 -2.52 -11.42 -9.64
CA PRO A 104 -2.81 -12.83 -9.29
C PRO A 104 -3.89 -12.99 -8.22
N LEU A 105 -4.28 -14.24 -7.99
CA LEU A 105 -5.44 -14.64 -7.17
C LEU A 105 -5.34 -14.18 -5.69
N PRO A 106 -6.48 -14.13 -4.94
CA PRO A 106 -6.53 -13.71 -3.54
C PRO A 106 -5.51 -14.38 -2.59
N GLY A 107 -5.22 -15.68 -2.80
CA GLY A 107 -4.21 -16.42 -2.01
C GLY A 107 -2.76 -16.07 -2.37
N GLU A 108 -2.53 -15.40 -3.48
CA GLU A 108 -1.21 -15.10 -4.06
C GLU A 108 -0.84 -13.61 -3.94
N TRP A 109 -1.73 -12.79 -3.37
CA TRP A 109 -1.59 -11.34 -3.35
C TRP A 109 -0.32 -10.86 -2.61
N ALA A 110 0.09 -11.56 -1.54
CA ALA A 110 1.35 -11.25 -0.86
C ALA A 110 2.57 -11.46 -1.77
N GLY A 111 2.56 -12.52 -2.60
CA GLY A 111 3.63 -12.79 -3.56
C GLY A 111 3.60 -11.84 -4.76
N ALA A 112 2.42 -11.32 -5.10
CA ALA A 112 2.22 -10.32 -6.14
C ALA A 112 2.75 -8.94 -5.77
N LEU A 113 2.49 -8.51 -4.53
CA LEU A 113 2.92 -7.23 -3.99
C LEU A 113 4.42 -7.23 -3.66
N LEU A 114 4.95 -8.39 -3.26
CA LEU A 114 6.34 -8.58 -2.88
C LEU A 114 6.97 -9.68 -3.74
N PRO A 115 7.26 -9.40 -5.02
CA PRO A 115 7.88 -10.38 -5.90
C PRO A 115 9.21 -10.87 -5.28
N GLY A 116 9.28 -12.18 -5.01
CA GLY A 116 10.39 -12.83 -4.29
C GLY A 116 9.98 -13.81 -3.19
N MET A 117 8.69 -14.10 -2.99
CA MET A 117 8.21 -15.11 -2.03
C MET A 117 8.35 -16.58 -2.50
N ARG A 118 9.41 -16.93 -3.23
CA ARG A 118 9.75 -18.33 -3.52
C ARG A 118 10.97 -18.75 -2.74
#